data_AF-A0A316VEU3-F1
#
_entry.id   AF-A0A316VEU3-F1
#
_cell.length_a   1.000
_cell.length_b   1.000
_cell.length_c   1.000
_cell.angle_alpha   90.00
_cell.angle_beta   90.00
_cell.angle_gamma   90.00
#
_symmetry.space_group_name_H-M   'P 1'
#
loop_
_entity.id
_entity.type
_entity.pdbx_description
1 polymer ?
#
loop_
_entity_poly.entity_id
_entity_poly.type
_entity_poly.pdbx_seq_one_letter_code
_entity_poly.pdbx_strand_id
1 'polypeptide(L)'
;IHPKRPTANLVSKKVLTSMLGQVIICALVQMFVFFYTRAQPWYEPPVVNPDELNVSNPENSALFLVSSFQYLIVAAAFSVGPPYRQPMYTNPMLMLSLGSLTVLSLYFLFVPSGPIFDVLELVEMPRSFHWALLIIVTANWALCLLFEAFATAWLTSAIKALQRFIRRVRRGERTKKHESKMYKAVVAEWQNDGQA
;
A
#
# COMPACT_ATOMS: atom_id res chain seq x y z
N ILE A 1 28.52 6.89 -6.34
CA ILE A 1 28.20 6.91 -4.89
C ILE A 1 27.09 7.95 -4.69
N HIS A 2 25.91 7.54 -4.22
CA HIS A 2 24.76 8.46 -4.05
C HIS A 2 24.93 9.30 -2.77
N PRO A 3 24.76 10.64 -2.80
CA PRO A 3 25.13 11.51 -1.67
C PRO A 3 24.17 11.45 -0.47
N LYS A 4 23.01 10.79 -0.62
CA LYS A 4 22.01 10.67 0.43
C LYS A 4 22.25 9.34 1.16
N ARG A 5 22.25 9.36 2.50
CA ARG A 5 22.39 8.15 3.31
C ARG A 5 21.05 7.41 3.36
N PRO A 6 21.03 6.06 3.38
CA PRO A 6 19.81 5.29 3.64
C PRO A 6 19.15 5.80 4.93
N THR A 7 17.83 5.82 4.97
CA THR A 7 17.12 6.11 6.23
C THR A 7 17.48 5.02 7.24
N ALA A 8 18.06 5.40 8.38
CA ALA A 8 18.45 4.46 9.45
C ALA A 8 17.25 3.79 10.14
N ASN A 9 16.02 4.20 9.83
CA ASN A 9 14.80 3.59 10.33
C ASN A 9 14.38 2.46 9.39
N LEU A 10 14.28 1.24 9.95
CA LEU A 10 13.84 0.01 9.29
C LEU A 10 12.47 0.19 8.58
N VAL A 11 11.62 1.06 9.13
CA VAL A 11 10.33 1.46 8.56
C VAL A 11 10.32 2.97 8.40
N SER A 12 10.59 3.45 7.18
CA SER A 12 10.41 4.87 6.87
C SER A 12 8.91 5.19 6.84
N LYS A 13 8.51 6.34 7.40
CA LYS A 13 7.10 6.82 7.35
C LYS A 13 6.55 6.81 5.93
N LYS A 14 7.40 7.06 4.93
CA LYS A 14 7.08 6.93 3.50
C LYS A 14 6.57 5.53 3.14
N VAL A 15 7.34 4.52 3.52
CA VAL A 15 7.08 3.13 3.15
C VAL A 15 5.80 2.69 3.84
N LEU A 16 5.66 2.93 5.14
CA LEU A 16 4.47 2.56 5.89
C LEU A 16 3.17 3.17 5.34
N THR A 17 3.19 4.46 4.95
CA THR A 17 2.02 5.10 4.34
C THR A 17 1.66 4.49 2.98
N SER A 18 2.66 4.15 2.15
CA SER A 18 2.43 3.41 0.91
C SER A 18 1.87 2.00 1.21
N MET A 19 2.43 1.29 2.19
CA MET A 19 1.93 -0.04 2.59
C MET A 19 0.47 0.00 3.03
N LEU A 20 0.12 0.93 3.90
CA LEU A 20 -1.24 1.07 4.42
C LEU A 20 -2.23 1.39 3.29
N GLY A 21 -1.85 2.26 2.35
CA GLY A 21 -2.67 2.57 1.20
C GLY A 21 -2.90 1.37 0.29
N GLN A 22 -1.88 0.55 0.04
CA GLN A 22 -2.04 -0.71 -0.71
C GLN A 22 -2.96 -1.69 0.00
N VAL A 23 -2.85 -1.83 1.32
CA VAL A 23 -3.76 -2.68 2.11
C VAL A 23 -5.21 -2.20 1.99
N ILE A 24 -5.45 -0.88 2.10
CA ILE A 24 -6.79 -0.30 1.94
C ILE A 24 -7.34 -0.57 0.54
N ILE A 25 -6.54 -0.38 -0.51
CA ILE A 25 -6.96 -0.67 -1.90
C ILE A 25 -7.33 -2.13 -2.05
N CYS A 26 -6.50 -3.05 -1.55
CA CYS A 26 -6.78 -4.48 -1.63
C CYS A 26 -8.07 -4.83 -0.88
N ALA A 27 -8.29 -4.27 0.31
CA ALA A 27 -9.51 -4.49 1.09
C ALA A 27 -10.77 -3.96 0.38
N LEU A 28 -10.69 -2.80 -0.28
CA LEU A 28 -11.80 -2.25 -1.06
C LEU A 28 -12.13 -3.13 -2.27
N VAL A 29 -11.12 -3.64 -2.97
CA VAL A 29 -11.32 -4.57 -4.09
C VAL A 29 -11.87 -5.90 -3.60
N GLN A 30 -11.40 -6.43 -2.48
CA GLN A 30 -11.96 -7.65 -1.86
C GLN A 30 -13.43 -7.44 -1.50
N MET A 31 -13.78 -6.31 -0.87
CA MET A 31 -15.16 -5.96 -0.56
C MET A 31 -16.02 -5.85 -1.83
N PHE A 32 -15.49 -5.23 -2.88
CA PHE A 32 -16.16 -5.17 -4.17
C PHE A 32 -16.40 -6.56 -4.76
N VAL A 33 -15.40 -7.44 -4.78
CA VAL A 33 -15.51 -8.82 -5.27
C VAL A 33 -16.55 -9.59 -4.48
N PHE A 34 -16.57 -9.45 -3.16
CA PHE A 34 -17.54 -10.09 -2.28
C PHE A 34 -18.99 -9.73 -2.67
N PHE A 35 -19.30 -8.43 -2.78
CA PHE A 35 -20.63 -7.99 -3.18
C PHE A 35 -20.94 -8.30 -4.65
N TYR A 36 -19.95 -8.22 -5.53
CA TYR A 36 -20.10 -8.52 -6.95
C TYR A 36 -20.42 -10.00 -7.19
N THR A 37 -19.84 -10.90 -6.40
CA THR A 37 -20.11 -12.34 -6.44
C THR A 37 -21.56 -12.61 -6.03
N ARG A 38 -22.04 -11.99 -4.95
CA ARG A 38 -23.45 -12.10 -4.51
C ARG A 38 -24.46 -11.57 -5.53
N ALA A 39 -24.07 -10.60 -6.33
CA ALA A 39 -24.93 -9.98 -7.33
C ALA A 39 -25.08 -10.82 -8.61
N GLN A 40 -24.33 -11.92 -8.74
CA GLN A 40 -24.38 -12.75 -9.94
C GLN A 40 -25.64 -13.63 -10.01
N PRO A 41 -26.19 -13.88 -11.21
CA PRO A 41 -27.41 -14.67 -11.37
C PRO A 41 -27.24 -16.17 -11.05
N TRP A 42 -26.01 -16.67 -11.07
CA TRP A 42 -25.66 -18.06 -10.74
C TRP A 42 -25.30 -18.24 -9.26
N TYR A 43 -25.31 -17.15 -8.48
CA TYR A 43 -24.93 -17.18 -7.08
C TYR A 43 -26.01 -17.88 -6.24
N GLU A 44 -25.60 -18.93 -5.52
CA GLU A 44 -26.44 -19.60 -4.54
C GLU A 44 -25.93 -19.27 -3.12
N PRO A 45 -26.77 -18.72 -2.23
CA PRO A 45 -26.35 -18.40 -0.88
C PRO A 45 -26.04 -19.70 -0.10
N PRO A 46 -24.91 -19.75 0.63
CA PRO A 46 -24.53 -20.93 1.41
C PRO A 46 -25.55 -21.18 2.53
N VAL A 47 -25.87 -22.46 2.77
CA VAL A 47 -26.74 -22.87 3.88
C VAL A 47 -25.98 -22.65 5.20
N VAL A 48 -26.49 -21.79 6.07
CA VAL A 48 -25.83 -21.46 7.34
C VAL A 48 -26.18 -22.55 8.36
N ASN A 49 -25.25 -23.48 8.56
CA ASN A 49 -25.31 -24.46 9.65
C ASN A 49 -24.54 -23.91 10.86
N PRO A 50 -25.16 -23.73 12.04
CA PRO A 50 -24.47 -23.22 13.23
C PRO A 50 -23.35 -24.14 13.74
N ASP A 51 -23.42 -25.44 13.39
CA ASP A 51 -22.53 -26.48 13.88
C ASP A 51 -21.38 -26.82 12.90
N GLU A 52 -21.38 -26.25 11.69
CA GLU A 52 -20.38 -26.50 10.65
C GLU A 52 -19.80 -25.18 10.10
N LEU A 53 -18.48 -25.10 10.02
CA LEU A 53 -17.80 -24.01 9.32
C LEU A 53 -18.02 -24.21 7.81
N ASN A 54 -18.89 -23.39 7.24
CA ASN A 54 -19.17 -23.41 5.80
C ASN A 54 -18.06 -22.67 5.04
N VAL A 55 -16.91 -23.33 4.90
CA VAL A 55 -15.68 -22.79 4.26
C VAL A 55 -15.77 -22.86 2.73
N SER A 56 -16.57 -23.79 2.21
CA SER A 56 -16.86 -23.97 0.79
C SER A 56 -18.02 -23.08 0.36
N ASN A 57 -17.71 -21.83 0.00
CA ASN A 57 -18.67 -20.90 -0.58
C ASN A 57 -18.07 -20.15 -1.80
N PRO A 58 -18.94 -19.70 -2.75
CA PRO A 58 -18.49 -18.97 -3.93
C PRO A 58 -17.73 -17.68 -3.58
N GLU A 59 -18.09 -17.04 -2.48
CA GLU A 59 -17.46 -15.81 -1.99
C GLU A 59 -16.00 -16.04 -1.57
N ASN A 60 -15.74 -17.07 -0.75
CA ASN A 60 -14.38 -17.39 -0.32
C ASN A 60 -13.54 -17.85 -1.50
N SER A 61 -14.12 -18.62 -2.42
CA SER A 61 -13.44 -19.05 -3.64
C SER A 61 -13.03 -17.85 -4.51
N ALA A 62 -13.95 -16.91 -4.76
CA ALA A 62 -13.65 -15.68 -5.51
C ALA A 62 -12.61 -14.80 -4.80
N LEU A 63 -12.73 -14.66 -3.46
CA LEU A 63 -11.77 -13.90 -2.65
C LEU A 63 -10.39 -14.55 -2.61
N PHE A 64 -10.31 -15.88 -2.54
CA PHE A 64 -9.06 -16.64 -2.59
C PHE A 64 -8.36 -16.41 -3.93
N LEU A 65 -9.08 -16.56 -5.04
CA LEU A 65 -8.54 -16.34 -6.38
C LEU A 65 -7.99 -14.92 -6.52
N VAL A 66 -8.77 -13.89 -6.16
CA VAL A 66 -8.33 -12.48 -6.27
C VAL A 66 -7.17 -12.18 -5.31
N SER A 67 -7.25 -12.63 -4.06
CA SER A 67 -6.22 -12.35 -3.05
C SER A 67 -4.88 -13.02 -3.38
N SER A 68 -4.88 -14.18 -4.03
CA SER A 68 -3.66 -14.82 -4.52
C SER A 68 -2.85 -13.90 -5.44
N PHE A 69 -3.53 -13.17 -6.34
CA PHE A 69 -2.89 -12.15 -7.18
C PHE A 69 -2.55 -10.88 -6.40
N GLN A 70 -3.39 -10.44 -5.46
CA GLN A 70 -3.11 -9.27 -4.62
C GLN A 70 -1.79 -9.45 -3.83
N TYR A 71 -1.54 -10.63 -3.28
CA TYR A 71 -0.28 -10.92 -2.59
C TYR A 71 0.93 -10.77 -3.53
N LEU A 72 0.82 -11.22 -4.79
CA LEU A 72 1.88 -11.08 -5.79
C LEU A 72 2.09 -9.61 -6.20
N ILE A 73 1.01 -8.86 -6.40
CA ILE A 73 1.05 -7.43 -6.74
C ILE A 73 1.76 -6.65 -5.63
N VAL A 74 1.38 -6.90 -4.37
CA VAL A 74 1.97 -6.26 -3.19
C VAL A 74 3.44 -6.65 -3.02
N ALA A 75 3.78 -7.94 -3.19
CA ALA A 75 5.16 -8.41 -3.14
C ALA A 75 6.03 -7.75 -4.22
N ALA A 76 5.51 -7.61 -5.45
CA ALA A 76 6.19 -6.91 -6.54
C ALA A 76 6.33 -5.42 -6.23
N ALA A 77 5.28 -4.76 -5.74
CA ALA A 77 5.29 -3.33 -5.43
C ALA A 77 6.34 -2.97 -4.36
N PHE A 78 6.52 -3.80 -3.33
CA PHE A 78 7.57 -3.56 -2.31
C PHE A 78 8.97 -4.00 -2.73
N SER A 79 9.09 -4.76 -3.81
CA SER A 79 10.37 -5.17 -4.36
C SER A 79 10.99 -4.12 -5.29
N VAL A 80 10.19 -3.21 -5.85
CA VAL A 80 10.66 -2.10 -6.70
C VAL A 80 11.18 -0.95 -5.82
N GLY A 81 12.51 -0.77 -5.74
CA GLY A 81 13.11 0.07 -4.70
C GLY A 81 14.27 1.01 -5.06
N PRO A 82 14.17 1.92 -6.05
CA PRO A 82 15.09 3.06 -6.11
C PRO A 82 14.91 3.94 -4.84
N PRO A 83 15.96 4.60 -4.30
CA PRO A 83 17.28 4.83 -4.88
C PRO A 83 18.43 3.95 -4.36
N TYR A 84 18.17 3.02 -3.43
CA TYR A 84 19.23 2.20 -2.80
C TYR A 84 19.18 0.71 -3.17
N ARG A 85 18.15 0.25 -3.90
CA ARG A 85 18.06 -1.14 -4.40
C ARG A 85 18.12 -1.16 -5.93
N GLN A 86 18.75 -2.21 -6.45
CA GLN A 86 18.70 -2.55 -7.87
C GLN A 86 17.27 -2.93 -8.29
N PRO A 87 16.93 -2.80 -9.57
CA PRO A 87 15.61 -3.19 -10.06
C PRO A 87 15.38 -4.70 -9.89
N MET A 88 14.12 -5.08 -9.67
CA MET A 88 13.71 -6.44 -9.29
C MET A 88 14.24 -7.54 -10.22
N TYR A 89 14.40 -7.25 -11.51
CA TYR A 89 14.89 -8.20 -12.51
C TYR A 89 16.34 -8.65 -12.31
N THR A 90 17.14 -7.96 -11.48
CA THR A 90 18.51 -8.40 -11.19
C THR A 90 18.56 -9.58 -10.23
N ASN A 91 17.46 -9.90 -9.53
CA ASN A 91 17.35 -11.06 -8.67
C ASN A 91 16.56 -12.19 -9.38
N PRO A 92 17.23 -13.17 -10.00
CA PRO A 92 16.57 -14.22 -10.76
C PRO A 92 15.70 -15.12 -9.89
N MET A 93 16.06 -15.36 -8.62
CA MET A 93 15.26 -16.20 -7.71
C MET A 93 13.92 -15.56 -7.40
N LEU A 94 13.90 -14.25 -7.18
CA LEU A 94 12.67 -13.49 -6.94
C LEU A 94 11.81 -13.43 -8.21
N MET A 95 12.43 -13.23 -9.38
CA MET A 95 11.70 -13.23 -10.65
C MET A 95 11.10 -14.60 -10.96
N LEU A 96 11.86 -15.69 -10.71
CA LEU A 96 11.37 -17.06 -10.88
C LEU A 96 10.22 -17.35 -9.93
N SER A 97 10.30 -16.98 -8.66
CA SER A 97 9.22 -17.24 -7.70
C SER A 97 7.95 -16.44 -8.01
N LEU A 98 8.07 -15.14 -8.34
CA LEU A 98 6.92 -14.32 -8.75
C LEU A 98 6.31 -14.84 -10.04
N GLY A 99 7.14 -15.22 -11.02
CA GLY A 99 6.68 -15.79 -12.28
C GLY A 99 5.97 -17.12 -12.08
N SER A 100 6.56 -18.06 -11.33
CA SER A 100 5.95 -19.36 -11.06
C SER A 100 4.64 -19.24 -10.29
N LEU A 101 4.58 -18.36 -9.29
CA LEU A 101 3.36 -18.13 -8.52
C LEU A 101 2.29 -17.45 -9.37
N THR A 102 2.66 -16.56 -10.28
CA THR A 102 1.70 -15.94 -11.21
C THR A 102 1.11 -16.97 -12.17
N VAL A 103 1.94 -17.87 -12.71
CA VAL A 103 1.48 -18.98 -13.56
C VAL A 103 0.56 -19.92 -12.76
N LEU A 104 0.92 -20.23 -11.51
CA LEU A 104 0.09 -21.06 -10.63
C LEU A 104 -1.25 -20.38 -10.27
N SER A 105 -1.25 -19.08 -9.98
CA SER A 105 -2.49 -18.32 -9.74
C SER A 105 -3.37 -18.25 -10.99
N LEU A 106 -2.78 -18.11 -12.18
CA LEU A 106 -3.52 -18.18 -13.45
C LEU A 106 -4.09 -19.58 -13.70
N TYR A 107 -3.35 -20.62 -13.35
CA TYR A 107 -3.83 -22.00 -13.40
C TYR A 107 -5.07 -22.17 -12.50
N PHE A 108 -5.00 -21.75 -11.23
CA PHE A 108 -6.15 -21.80 -10.32
C PHE A 108 -7.34 -20.95 -10.78
N LEU A 109 -7.08 -19.83 -11.49
CA LEU A 109 -8.13 -18.97 -12.00
C LEU A 109 -8.88 -19.56 -13.21
N PHE A 110 -8.28 -20.43 -14.01
CA PHE A 110 -8.92 -20.93 -15.24
C PHE A 110 -9.28 -22.40 -15.22
N VAL A 111 -8.69 -23.18 -14.30
CA VAL A 111 -9.02 -24.60 -14.15
C VAL A 111 -10.17 -24.73 -13.15
N PRO A 112 -11.30 -25.35 -13.55
CA PRO A 112 -12.51 -25.41 -12.71
C PRO A 112 -12.46 -26.49 -11.63
N SER A 113 -11.69 -27.57 -11.81
CA SER A 113 -11.70 -28.70 -10.89
C SER A 113 -10.37 -29.47 -10.84
N GLY A 114 -10.12 -30.13 -9.71
CA GLY A 114 -8.96 -30.99 -9.49
C GLY A 114 -8.73 -31.32 -8.02
N PRO A 115 -7.85 -32.29 -7.69
CA PRO A 115 -7.65 -32.75 -6.31
C PRO A 115 -7.14 -31.68 -5.35
N ILE A 116 -6.45 -30.65 -5.87
CA ILE A 116 -5.99 -29.50 -5.08
C ILE A 116 -7.16 -28.55 -4.78
N PHE A 117 -8.17 -28.46 -5.66
CA PHE A 117 -9.34 -27.63 -5.45
C PHE A 117 -10.23 -28.19 -4.34
N ASP A 118 -10.33 -29.50 -4.22
CA ASP A 118 -11.05 -30.16 -3.13
C ASP A 118 -10.38 -29.90 -1.77
N VAL A 119 -9.04 -29.91 -1.72
CA VAL A 119 -8.26 -29.58 -0.51
C VAL A 119 -8.39 -28.09 -0.15
N LEU A 120 -8.50 -27.22 -1.16
CA LEU A 120 -8.71 -25.78 -0.98
C LEU A 120 -10.18 -25.41 -0.82
N GLU A 121 -11.09 -26.40 -0.86
CA GLU A 121 -12.55 -26.23 -0.78
C GLU A 121 -13.08 -25.16 -1.75
N LEU A 122 -12.52 -25.12 -2.96
CA LEU A 122 -12.90 -24.17 -3.99
C LEU A 122 -14.17 -24.62 -4.71
N VAL A 123 -15.14 -23.72 -4.81
CA VAL A 123 -16.42 -23.94 -5.47
C VAL A 123 -16.29 -23.67 -6.97
N GLU A 124 -16.91 -24.54 -7.78
CA GLU A 124 -16.98 -24.36 -9.22
C GLU A 124 -17.81 -23.11 -9.59
N MET A 125 -17.27 -22.30 -10.50
CA MET A 125 -17.90 -21.08 -10.99
C MET A 125 -17.96 -21.07 -12.52
N PRO A 126 -18.89 -20.32 -13.13
CA PRO A 126 -18.95 -20.25 -14.59
C PRO A 126 -17.69 -19.60 -15.17
N ARG A 127 -17.25 -20.06 -16.34
CA ARG A 127 -16.05 -19.51 -17.01
C ARG A 127 -16.15 -18.01 -17.30
N SER A 128 -17.35 -17.48 -17.53
CA SER A 128 -17.57 -16.04 -17.70
C SER A 128 -17.14 -15.23 -16.48
N PHE A 129 -17.36 -15.76 -15.27
CA PHE A 129 -16.98 -15.10 -14.03
C PHE A 129 -15.47 -15.07 -13.82
N HIS A 130 -14.75 -16.12 -14.22
CA HIS A 130 -13.29 -16.15 -14.15
C HIS A 130 -12.63 -15.04 -14.99
N TRP A 131 -13.18 -14.74 -16.17
CA TRP A 131 -12.75 -13.58 -16.95
C TRP A 131 -13.05 -12.24 -16.26
N ALA A 132 -14.21 -12.12 -15.60
CA ALA A 132 -14.54 -10.94 -14.80
C ALA A 132 -13.55 -10.76 -13.63
N LEU A 133 -13.20 -11.83 -12.93
CA LEU A 133 -12.18 -11.83 -11.87
C LEU A 133 -10.81 -11.40 -12.41
N LEU A 134 -10.40 -11.88 -13.59
CA LEU A 134 -9.14 -11.45 -14.22
C LEU A 134 -9.14 -9.95 -14.52
N ILE A 135 -10.26 -9.40 -15.01
CA ILE A 135 -10.41 -7.96 -15.25
C ILE A 135 -10.28 -7.19 -13.94
N ILE A 136 -10.91 -7.65 -12.86
CA ILE A 136 -10.83 -7.04 -11.53
C ILE A 136 -9.39 -7.06 -11.01
N VAL A 137 -8.68 -8.19 -11.14
CA VAL A 137 -7.27 -8.33 -10.74
C VAL A 137 -6.38 -7.37 -11.53
N THR A 138 -6.60 -7.26 -12.85
CA THR A 138 -5.85 -6.35 -13.72
C THR A 138 -6.11 -4.89 -13.35
N ALA A 139 -7.37 -4.54 -13.05
CA ALA A 139 -7.75 -3.22 -12.56
C ALA A 139 -7.11 -2.93 -11.20
N ASN A 140 -7.07 -3.91 -10.29
CA ASN A 140 -6.40 -3.76 -8.99
C ASN A 140 -4.89 -3.50 -9.15
N TRP A 141 -4.22 -4.25 -10.03
CA TRP A 141 -2.81 -3.99 -10.35
C TRP A 141 -2.59 -2.56 -10.86
N ALA A 142 -3.42 -2.10 -11.82
CA ALA A 142 -3.34 -0.74 -12.34
C ALA A 142 -3.60 0.30 -11.23
N LEU A 143 -4.58 0.07 -10.36
CA LEU A 143 -4.90 0.96 -9.25
C LEU A 143 -3.74 1.05 -8.25
N CYS A 144 -3.09 -0.07 -7.92
CA CYS A 144 -1.90 -0.08 -7.08
C CYS A 144 -0.74 0.73 -7.71
N LEU A 145 -0.53 0.62 -9.02
CA LEU A 145 0.50 1.40 -9.73
C LEU A 145 0.19 2.91 -9.72
N LEU A 146 -1.06 3.28 -10.01
CA LEU A 146 -1.51 4.67 -9.99
C LEU A 146 -1.40 5.26 -8.58
N PHE A 147 -1.78 4.49 -7.56
CA PHE A 147 -1.64 4.90 -6.16
C PHE A 147 -0.18 5.12 -5.79
N GLU A 148 0.75 4.25 -6.19
CA GLU A 148 2.17 4.43 -5.88
C GLU A 148 2.74 5.68 -6.58
N ALA A 149 2.37 5.91 -7.84
CA ALA A 149 2.72 7.13 -8.57
C ALA A 149 2.19 8.39 -7.84
N PHE A 150 0.94 8.35 -7.37
CA PHE A 150 0.36 9.46 -6.61
C PHE A 150 0.99 9.64 -5.23
N ALA A 151 1.21 8.55 -4.48
CA ALA A 151 1.80 8.55 -3.15
C ALA A 151 3.21 9.14 -3.15
N THR A 152 4.02 8.83 -4.18
CA THR A 152 5.34 9.44 -4.34
C THR A 152 5.25 10.95 -4.59
N ALA A 153 4.36 11.40 -5.47
CA ALA A 153 4.14 12.82 -5.76
C ALA A 153 3.63 13.58 -4.52
N TRP A 154 2.58 13.08 -3.87
CA TRP A 154 2.02 13.64 -2.65
C TRP A 154 3.07 13.76 -1.54
N LEU A 155 3.87 12.71 -1.33
CA LEU A 155 4.89 12.71 -0.30
C LEU A 155 5.99 13.76 -0.56
N THR A 156 6.45 13.92 -1.81
CA THR A 156 7.46 14.94 -2.10
C THR A 156 6.93 16.35 -1.80
N SER A 157 5.67 16.60 -2.10
CA SER A 157 4.98 17.85 -1.79
C SER A 157 4.81 18.06 -0.29
N ALA A 158 4.42 17.03 0.45
CA ALA A 158 4.26 17.05 1.91
C ALA A 158 5.59 17.33 2.62
N ILE A 159 6.69 16.68 2.20
CA ILE A 159 8.03 16.93 2.74
C ILE A 159 8.46 18.38 2.49
N LYS A 160 8.23 18.91 1.27
CA LYS A 160 8.52 20.31 0.94
C LYS A 160 7.68 21.28 1.77
N ALA A 161 6.41 20.98 2.03
CA ALA A 161 5.54 21.78 2.87
C ALA A 161 6.01 21.79 4.34
N LEU A 162 6.33 20.61 4.89
CA LEU A 162 6.86 20.47 6.24
C LEU A 162 8.20 21.18 6.40
N GLN A 163 9.13 21.06 5.45
CA GLN A 163 10.40 21.81 5.48
C GLN A 163 10.17 23.32 5.44
N ARG A 164 9.23 23.81 4.63
CA ARG A 164 8.85 25.23 4.60
C ARG A 164 8.27 25.67 5.95
N PHE A 165 7.41 24.85 6.56
CA PHE A 165 6.82 25.12 7.87
C PHE A 165 7.88 25.17 8.98
N ILE A 166 8.73 24.15 9.09
CA ILE A 166 9.84 24.11 10.07
C ILE A 166 10.79 25.29 9.89
N ARG A 167 11.12 25.65 8.64
CA ARG A 167 11.95 26.84 8.36
C ARG A 167 11.26 28.13 8.81
N ARG A 168 9.94 28.27 8.61
CA ARG A 168 9.18 29.43 9.08
C ARG A 168 9.15 29.52 10.60
N VAL A 169 8.92 28.41 11.29
CA VAL A 169 8.92 28.35 12.77
C VAL A 169 10.31 28.69 13.33
N ARG A 170 11.39 28.09 12.79
CA ARG A 170 12.77 28.43 13.21
C ARG A 170 13.15 29.88 12.92
N ARG A 171 12.65 30.49 11.84
CA ARG A 171 12.85 31.93 11.55
C ARG A 171 12.09 32.79 12.56
N GLY A 172 10.85 32.43 12.90
CA GLY A 172 10.06 33.12 13.92
C GLY A 172 10.71 33.07 15.29
N GLU A 173 11.22 31.92 15.71
CA GLU A 173 11.96 31.78 16.98
C GLU A 173 13.26 32.60 17.00
N ARG A 174 14.02 32.63 15.89
CA ARG A 174 15.23 33.48 15.79
C ARG A 174 14.89 34.97 15.89
N THR A 175 13.80 35.39 15.28
CA THR A 175 13.36 36.80 15.28
C THR A 175 12.93 37.21 16.68
N LYS A 176 12.08 36.41 17.36
CA LYS A 176 11.69 36.64 18.76
C LYS A 176 12.89 36.66 19.72
N LYS A 177 13.86 35.78 19.52
CA LYS A 177 15.10 35.76 20.34
C LYS A 177 15.97 36.99 20.09
N HIS A 178 15.95 37.54 18.87
CA HIS A 178 16.68 38.77 18.54
C HIS A 178 16.00 40.01 19.15
N GLU A 179 14.68 40.13 19.03
CA GLU A 179 13.90 41.22 19.63
C GLU A 179 14.03 41.22 21.15
N SER A 180 13.97 40.06 21.80
CA SER A 180 14.18 39.95 23.25
C SER A 180 15.58 40.43 23.70
N LYS A 181 16.62 40.16 22.89
CA LYS A 181 17.97 40.67 23.16
C LYS A 181 18.07 42.18 22.97
N MET A 182 17.44 42.73 21.93
CA MET A 182 17.39 44.18 21.69
C MET A 182 16.65 44.92 22.80
N TYR A 183 15.49 44.41 23.21
CA TYR A 183 14.74 44.98 24.33
C TYR A 183 15.57 45.01 25.61
N LYS A 184 16.25 43.91 25.95
CA LYS A 184 17.14 43.86 27.12
C LYS A 184 18.32 44.83 27.02
N ALA A 185 18.87 45.05 25.83
CA ALA A 185 19.97 46.00 25.61
C ALA A 185 19.51 47.45 25.83
N VAL A 186 18.36 47.84 25.28
CA VAL A 186 17.78 49.19 25.45
C VAL A 186 17.45 49.46 26.93
N VAL A 187 16.89 48.48 27.63
CA VAL A 187 16.61 48.61 29.08
C VAL A 187 17.90 48.79 29.90
N ALA A 188 18.99 48.09 29.52
CA ALA A 188 20.28 48.24 30.19
C ALA A 188 20.95 49.61 29.92
N GLU A 189 20.80 50.17 28.72
CA GLU A 189 21.21 51.55 28.41
C GLU A 189 20.50 52.56 29.31
N TRP A 190 19.17 52.46 29.45
CA TRP A 190 18.39 53.39 30.30
C TRP A 190 18.77 53.32 31.78
N GLN A 191 19.19 52.14 32.26
CA GLN A 191 19.68 51.98 33.63
C GLN A 191 21.07 52.61 33.84
N ASN A 192 21.91 52.65 32.81
CA ASN A 192 23.22 53.31 32.88
C ASN A 192 23.10 54.84 32.76
N ASP A 193 22.25 55.34 31.86
CA ASP A 193 22.04 56.79 31.67
C ASP A 193 21.35 57.45 32.87
N GLY A 194 20.53 56.71 33.63
CA GLY A 194 19.91 57.20 34.85
C GLY A 194 20.83 57.26 36.08
N GLN A 195 22.09 56.82 35.96
CA GLN A 195 23.09 56.84 37.04
C GLN A 195 24.27 57.79 36.78
N ALA A 196 24.25 58.55 35.70
CA ALA A 196 25.19 59.65 35.40
C ALA A 196 24.56 61.01 35.71
#